data_AF-A0AAD7THL8-F1
#
_entry.id   AF-A0AAD7THL8-F1
#
_cell.length_a   1.000
_cell.length_b   1.000
_cell.length_c   1.000
_cell.angle_alpha   90.00
_cell.angle_beta   90.00
_cell.angle_gamma   90.00
#
_symmetry.space_group_name_H-M   'P 1'
#
loop_
_entity.id
_entity.type
_entity.pdbx_description
1 polymer ?
#
loop_
_entity_poly.entity_id
_entity_poly.type
_entity_poly.pdbx_seq_one_letter_code
_entity_poly.pdbx_strand_id
1 'polypeptide(L)'
;MSNVPDSPTRSRHHASLASSALALPTRRDIRITTLENLQHFVVLGNYNTNIGRVVEDLSIALPSNVGYPAQALRAALRLAPNIECLVLDVPAESPISLLSSLQFPNLRVFSTNLPHRALVAFLNSHPHLDALALRDCGRSAACPLRGVEFSNLTNLQCPSRCFVGILRGPLIAATVNLSRMTSMSSIALRSLSSSHLHSLTVDYFNNDYDVILHVINATPNLRKLKLNEKAQPQRRHDGSTRRPWNDLQEWHRSLLRLPFLEEFMLRTLISVCTGNRTELDVVTAWARGTGRRATPHSNLYHIALMQRHLGGAPGLQQQLSHWFKHERGVWARVTTVAVGPSDSFTM
;
A
#
# COMPACT_ATOMS: atom_id res chain seq x y z
N MET A 1 -17.96 54.18 -13.45
CA MET A 1 -18.85 53.34 -14.28
C MET A 1 -18.17 51.99 -14.42
N SER A 2 -18.67 50.98 -13.72
CA SER A 2 -18.06 49.64 -13.69
C SER A 2 -18.69 48.80 -14.80
N ASN A 3 -17.88 48.40 -15.79
CA ASN A 3 -18.31 47.49 -16.85
C ASN A 3 -18.65 46.12 -16.24
N VAL A 4 -19.93 45.74 -16.29
CA VAL A 4 -20.38 44.39 -15.94
C VAL A 4 -19.94 43.47 -17.09
N PRO A 5 -19.13 42.42 -16.83
CA PRO A 5 -18.75 41.48 -17.86
C PRO A 5 -19.98 40.70 -18.36
N ASP A 6 -20.20 40.74 -19.68
CA ASP A 6 -21.25 39.97 -20.35
C ASP A 6 -21.08 38.49 -20.05
N SER A 7 -22.06 37.91 -19.36
CA SER A 7 -22.11 36.47 -19.13
C SER A 7 -22.31 35.76 -20.47
N PRO A 8 -21.49 34.75 -20.82
CA PRO A 8 -21.59 34.08 -22.10
C PRO A 8 -22.99 33.47 -22.28
N THR A 9 -23.60 33.68 -23.45
CA THR A 9 -24.91 33.08 -23.76
C THR A 9 -24.83 31.56 -23.72
N ARG A 10 -25.93 30.90 -23.31
CA ARG A 10 -26.05 29.43 -23.21
C ARG A 10 -25.57 28.69 -24.46
N SER A 11 -25.79 29.28 -25.65
CA SER A 11 -25.30 28.80 -26.95
C SER A 11 -23.77 28.75 -27.03
N ARG A 12 -23.07 29.83 -26.64
CA ARG A 12 -21.60 29.89 -26.64
C ARG A 12 -21.00 28.88 -25.65
N HIS A 13 -21.63 28.71 -24.49
CA HIS A 13 -21.18 27.71 -23.52
C HIS A 13 -21.30 26.28 -24.07
N HIS A 14 -22.42 25.94 -24.73
CA HIS A 14 -22.60 24.62 -25.34
C HIS A 14 -21.61 24.36 -26.49
N ALA A 15 -21.37 25.35 -27.36
CA ALA A 15 -20.41 25.25 -28.44
C ALA A 15 -18.96 25.08 -27.92
N SER A 16 -18.61 25.80 -26.85
CA SER A 16 -17.31 25.67 -26.17
C SER A 16 -17.10 24.28 -25.58
N LEU A 17 -18.11 23.72 -24.92
CA LEU A 17 -18.08 22.35 -24.40
C LEU A 17 -17.95 21.31 -25.51
N ALA A 18 -18.72 21.47 -26.59
CA ALA A 18 -18.66 20.60 -27.76
C ALA A 18 -17.26 20.57 -28.37
N SER A 19 -16.68 21.76 -28.60
CA SER A 19 -15.33 21.90 -29.13
C SER A 19 -14.30 21.28 -28.19
N SER A 20 -14.44 21.46 -26.88
CA SER A 20 -13.55 20.87 -25.88
C SER A 20 -13.62 19.34 -25.88
N ALA A 21 -14.83 18.76 -25.95
CA ALA A 21 -15.04 17.32 -25.95
C ALA A 21 -14.54 16.62 -27.22
N LEU A 22 -14.50 17.33 -28.35
CA LEU A 22 -13.95 16.83 -29.62
C LEU A 22 -12.43 16.99 -29.71
N ALA A 23 -11.88 18.05 -29.09
CA ALA A 23 -10.45 18.32 -29.09
C ALA A 23 -9.67 17.49 -28.07
N LEU A 24 -10.33 16.96 -27.04
CA LEU A 24 -9.67 16.20 -25.99
C LEU A 24 -9.20 14.83 -26.51
N PRO A 25 -7.90 14.51 -26.43
CA PRO A 25 -7.43 13.18 -26.75
C PRO A 25 -8.03 12.19 -25.76
N THR A 26 -8.49 11.06 -26.27
CA THR A 26 -8.89 9.92 -25.45
C THR A 26 -7.69 9.44 -24.67
N ARG A 27 -7.85 9.27 -23.35
CA ARG A 27 -6.81 8.77 -22.45
C ARG A 27 -7.31 7.54 -21.75
N ARG A 28 -6.46 6.52 -21.67
CA ARG A 28 -6.71 5.29 -20.91
C ARG A 28 -6.58 5.53 -19.41
N ASP A 29 -5.70 6.47 -19.03
CA ASP A 29 -5.38 6.75 -17.64
C ASP A 29 -5.94 8.12 -17.24
N ILE A 30 -6.86 8.12 -16.27
CA ILE A 30 -7.51 9.32 -15.77
C ILE A 30 -7.31 9.42 -14.26
N ARG A 31 -6.79 10.58 -13.83
CA ARG A 31 -6.63 10.92 -12.41
C ARG A 31 -7.44 12.17 -12.06
N ILE A 32 -8.35 12.02 -11.10
CA ILE A 32 -9.27 13.06 -10.63
C ILE A 32 -8.99 13.35 -9.16
N THR A 33 -8.42 14.51 -8.88
CA THR A 33 -8.05 14.93 -7.52
C THR A 33 -8.87 16.09 -6.97
N THR A 34 -9.74 16.68 -7.80
CA THR A 34 -10.59 17.83 -7.44
C THR A 34 -12.04 17.58 -7.84
N LEU A 35 -12.96 18.25 -7.15
CA LEU A 35 -14.38 18.21 -7.50
C LEU A 35 -14.64 18.79 -8.89
N GLU A 36 -13.94 19.86 -9.27
CA GLU A 36 -14.04 20.50 -10.58
C GLU A 36 -13.66 19.53 -11.70
N ASN A 37 -12.55 18.80 -11.54
CA ASN A 37 -12.13 17.79 -12.51
C ASN A 37 -13.14 16.64 -12.63
N LEU A 38 -13.75 16.24 -11.51
CA LEU A 38 -14.80 15.22 -11.49
C LEU A 38 -16.03 15.68 -12.28
N GLN A 39 -16.51 16.89 -12.00
CA GLN A 39 -17.65 17.49 -12.69
C GLN A 39 -17.35 17.69 -14.17
N HIS A 40 -16.16 18.17 -14.50
CA HIS A 40 -15.71 18.35 -15.87
C HIS A 40 -15.68 17.02 -16.64
N PHE A 41 -15.12 15.96 -16.05
CA PHE A 41 -15.14 14.62 -16.62
C PHE A 41 -16.58 14.12 -16.89
N VAL A 42 -17.49 14.33 -15.95
CA VAL A 42 -18.92 13.96 -16.13
C VAL A 42 -19.56 14.75 -17.27
N VAL A 43 -19.34 16.07 -17.34
CA VAL A 43 -19.90 16.92 -18.40
C VAL A 43 -19.38 16.48 -19.77
N LEU A 44 -18.08 16.25 -19.89
CA LEU A 44 -17.46 15.81 -21.15
C LEU A 44 -17.90 14.40 -21.55
N GLY A 45 -17.92 13.45 -20.61
CA GLY A 45 -18.33 12.07 -20.89
C GLY A 45 -19.81 11.94 -21.25
N ASN A 46 -20.67 12.80 -20.70
CA ASN A 46 -22.08 12.88 -21.12
C ASN A 46 -22.23 13.45 -22.55
N TYR A 47 -21.33 14.35 -22.96
CA TYR A 47 -21.33 14.90 -24.31
C TYR A 47 -20.73 13.91 -25.33
N ASN A 48 -19.61 13.28 -24.97
CA ASN A 48 -18.90 12.30 -25.79
C ASN A 48 -18.58 11.05 -24.95
N THR A 49 -19.45 10.04 -25.05
CA THR A 49 -19.32 8.80 -24.27
C THR A 49 -18.04 8.02 -24.54
N ASN A 50 -17.37 8.25 -25.67
CA ASN A 50 -16.08 7.63 -25.96
C ASN A 50 -14.99 8.07 -24.98
N ILE A 51 -15.09 9.28 -24.41
CA ILE A 51 -14.13 9.78 -23.42
C ILE A 51 -14.07 8.85 -22.20
N GLY A 52 -15.23 8.40 -21.70
CA GLY A 52 -15.29 7.48 -20.57
C GLY A 52 -15.02 6.02 -20.97
N ARG A 53 -15.50 5.59 -22.14
CA ARG A 53 -15.35 4.19 -22.61
C ARG A 53 -13.90 3.75 -22.80
N VAL A 54 -13.00 4.67 -23.16
CA VAL A 54 -11.57 4.33 -23.34
C VAL A 54 -10.79 4.25 -22.04
N VAL A 55 -11.39 4.61 -20.90
CA VAL A 55 -10.71 4.62 -19.60
C VAL A 55 -10.53 3.19 -19.10
N GLU A 56 -9.27 2.81 -18.92
CA GLU A 56 -8.84 1.51 -18.37
C GLU A 56 -8.35 1.71 -16.93
N ASP A 57 -7.63 2.80 -16.65
CA ASP A 57 -7.11 3.14 -15.33
C ASP A 57 -7.77 4.41 -14.78
N LEU A 58 -8.57 4.27 -13.71
CA LEU A 58 -9.27 5.38 -13.09
C LEU A 58 -8.85 5.55 -11.62
N SER A 59 -8.25 6.70 -11.32
CA SER A 59 -7.91 7.12 -9.96
C SER A 59 -8.71 8.35 -9.56
N ILE A 60 -9.53 8.21 -8.51
CA ILE A 60 -10.30 9.31 -7.92
C ILE A 60 -9.86 9.47 -6.46
N ALA A 61 -9.26 10.61 -6.15
CA ALA A 61 -8.77 10.95 -4.80
C ALA A 61 -9.28 12.33 -4.40
N LEU A 62 -10.45 12.39 -3.76
CA LEU A 62 -11.10 13.64 -3.40
C LEU A 62 -10.69 14.08 -1.97
N PRO A 63 -10.43 15.38 -1.75
CA PRO A 63 -10.09 15.89 -0.42
C PRO A 63 -11.21 15.68 0.60
N SER A 64 -10.86 15.32 1.84
CA SER A 64 -11.85 15.05 2.91
C SER A 64 -12.61 16.29 3.39
N ASN A 65 -12.13 17.50 3.08
CA ASN A 65 -12.73 18.77 3.48
C ASN A 65 -13.77 19.30 2.48
N VAL A 66 -13.93 18.65 1.34
CA VAL A 66 -14.92 19.05 0.32
C VAL A 66 -16.16 18.19 0.50
N GLY A 67 -17.34 18.80 0.51
CA GLY A 67 -18.61 18.08 0.61
C GLY A 67 -18.69 16.94 -0.41
N TYR A 68 -19.30 15.83 -0.02
CA TYR A 68 -19.25 14.59 -0.80
C TYR A 68 -20.14 14.64 -2.06
N PRO A 69 -19.57 14.60 -3.29
CA PRO A 69 -20.32 14.76 -4.53
C PRO A 69 -20.86 13.43 -5.06
N ALA A 70 -21.71 12.77 -4.26
CA ALA A 70 -22.22 11.40 -4.50
C ALA A 70 -22.63 11.12 -5.95
N GLN A 71 -23.44 12.03 -6.49
CA GLN A 71 -24.04 11.87 -7.81
C GLN A 71 -23.02 12.04 -8.93
N ALA A 72 -22.12 13.03 -8.82
CA ALA A 72 -21.06 13.24 -9.81
C ALA A 72 -20.08 12.06 -9.82
N LEU A 73 -19.72 11.56 -8.64
CA LEU A 73 -18.82 10.40 -8.52
C LEU A 73 -19.45 9.15 -9.15
N ARG A 74 -20.71 8.87 -8.82
CA ARG A 74 -21.44 7.73 -9.40
C ARG A 74 -21.64 7.89 -10.92
N ALA A 75 -21.86 9.11 -11.40
CA ALA A 75 -21.95 9.39 -12.83
C ALA A 75 -20.61 9.13 -13.53
N ALA A 76 -19.50 9.61 -12.97
CA ALA A 76 -18.15 9.38 -13.50
C ALA A 76 -17.84 7.89 -13.60
N LEU A 77 -18.12 7.11 -12.55
CA LEU A 77 -17.90 5.66 -12.54
C LEU A 77 -18.73 4.93 -13.61
N ARG A 78 -19.96 5.39 -13.90
CA ARG A 78 -20.80 4.80 -14.97
C ARG A 78 -20.31 5.12 -16.38
N LEU A 79 -19.63 6.24 -16.56
CA LEU A 79 -19.11 6.64 -17.87
C LEU A 79 -17.92 5.78 -18.30
N ALA A 80 -17.26 5.10 -17.36
CA ALA A 80 -16.07 4.28 -17.58
C ALA A 80 -16.34 2.78 -17.29
N PRO A 81 -17.05 2.06 -18.17
CA PRO A 81 -17.39 0.64 -17.96
C PRO A 81 -16.21 -0.32 -18.15
N ASN A 82 -15.15 0.09 -18.84
CA ASN A 82 -14.01 -0.75 -19.23
C ASN A 82 -12.83 -0.69 -18.26
N ILE A 83 -13.05 -0.21 -17.04
CA ILE A 83 -11.99 -0.06 -16.04
C ILE A 83 -11.37 -1.42 -15.69
N GLU A 84 -10.04 -1.48 -15.73
CA GLU A 84 -9.22 -2.58 -15.26
C GLU A 84 -8.60 -2.27 -13.88
N CYS A 85 -8.23 -1.01 -13.64
CA CYS A 85 -7.69 -0.52 -12.37
C CYS A 85 -8.53 0.63 -11.80
N LEU A 86 -9.10 0.42 -10.62
CA LEU A 86 -9.87 1.44 -9.91
C LEU A 86 -9.21 1.79 -8.57
N VAL A 87 -8.79 3.05 -8.41
CA VAL A 87 -8.35 3.61 -7.14
C VAL A 87 -9.35 4.65 -6.67
N LEU A 88 -9.96 4.41 -5.51
CA LEU A 88 -11.04 5.24 -4.96
C LEU A 88 -10.74 5.67 -3.52
N ASP A 89 -10.26 6.89 -3.37
CA ASP A 89 -10.00 7.55 -2.09
C ASP A 89 -10.99 8.71 -1.92
N VAL A 90 -12.03 8.50 -1.12
CA VAL A 90 -13.17 9.41 -1.00
C VAL A 90 -13.39 9.84 0.45
N PRO A 91 -14.07 10.97 0.71
CA PRO A 91 -14.41 11.40 2.06
C PRO A 91 -15.12 10.30 2.87
N ALA A 92 -14.93 10.28 4.19
CA ALA A 92 -15.48 9.24 5.07
C ALA A 92 -17.02 9.23 5.09
N GLU A 93 -17.63 10.35 4.71
CA GLU A 93 -19.07 10.61 4.59
C GLU A 93 -19.69 9.96 3.35
N SER A 94 -18.91 9.25 2.53
CA SER A 94 -19.39 8.55 1.35
C SER A 94 -20.48 7.52 1.72
N PRO A 95 -21.64 7.52 1.02
CA PRO A 95 -22.72 6.59 1.24
C PRO A 95 -22.27 5.18 0.87
N ILE A 96 -22.75 4.22 1.65
CA ILE A 96 -22.49 2.79 1.50
C ILE A 96 -22.97 2.29 0.12
N SER A 97 -23.97 2.96 -0.47
CA SER A 97 -24.54 2.61 -1.78
C SER A 97 -23.73 3.12 -2.98
N LEU A 98 -22.59 3.81 -2.78
CA LEU A 98 -21.82 4.40 -3.88
C LEU A 98 -21.52 3.42 -5.01
N LEU A 99 -21.05 2.22 -4.66
CA LEU A 99 -20.69 1.16 -5.60
C LEU A 99 -21.83 0.19 -5.92
N SER A 100 -23.00 0.39 -5.30
CA SER A 100 -24.16 -0.48 -5.55
C SER A 100 -24.53 -0.45 -7.04
N SER A 101 -24.76 -1.62 -7.63
CA SER A 101 -25.10 -1.83 -9.04
C SER A 101 -24.08 -1.35 -10.09
N LEU A 102 -22.87 -0.98 -9.69
CA LEU A 102 -21.78 -0.77 -10.64
C LEU A 102 -21.11 -2.11 -10.95
N GLN A 103 -20.88 -2.36 -12.24
CA GLN A 103 -20.21 -3.54 -12.73
C GLN A 103 -19.10 -3.11 -13.68
N PHE A 104 -17.93 -3.70 -13.47
CA PHE A 104 -16.71 -3.46 -14.23
C PHE A 104 -16.18 -4.83 -14.66
N PRO A 105 -16.63 -5.37 -15.80
CA PRO A 105 -16.31 -6.75 -16.21
C PRO A 105 -14.81 -7.05 -16.29
N ASN A 106 -13.99 -6.02 -16.55
CA ASN A 106 -12.55 -6.15 -16.71
C ASN A 106 -11.76 -5.76 -15.45
N LEU A 107 -12.42 -5.46 -14.32
CA LEU A 107 -11.75 -4.97 -13.12
C LEU A 107 -10.87 -6.04 -12.49
N ARG A 108 -9.57 -5.78 -12.45
CA ARG A 108 -8.53 -6.65 -11.88
C ARG A 108 -7.89 -6.07 -10.64
N VAL A 109 -7.73 -4.74 -10.60
CA VAL A 109 -7.08 -4.02 -9.50
C VAL A 109 -8.07 -3.07 -8.85
N PHE A 110 -8.29 -3.24 -7.56
CA PHE A 110 -9.16 -2.35 -6.80
C PHE A 110 -8.50 -1.85 -5.51
N SER A 111 -8.40 -0.53 -5.36
CA SER A 111 -7.91 0.12 -4.15
C SER A 111 -8.96 1.08 -3.62
N THR A 112 -9.28 1.01 -2.31
CA THR A 112 -10.24 1.95 -1.74
C THR A 112 -10.08 2.22 -0.25
N ASN A 113 -10.55 3.39 0.17
CA ASN A 113 -10.74 3.76 1.57
C ASN A 113 -12.18 3.61 2.09
N LEU A 114 -13.10 3.11 1.25
CA LEU A 114 -14.50 2.94 1.62
C LEU A 114 -14.69 1.97 2.79
N PRO A 115 -15.74 2.15 3.61
CA PRO A 115 -16.10 1.19 4.64
C PRO A 115 -16.35 -0.20 4.04
N HIS A 116 -15.72 -1.23 4.62
CA HIS A 116 -15.77 -2.61 4.08
C HIS A 116 -17.18 -3.17 3.93
N ARG A 117 -18.15 -2.73 4.75
CA ARG A 117 -19.57 -3.09 4.60
C ARG A 117 -20.18 -2.66 3.26
N ALA A 118 -19.68 -1.57 2.66
CA ALA A 118 -20.11 -1.09 1.35
C ALA A 118 -19.55 -1.94 0.20
N LEU A 119 -18.51 -2.72 0.48
CA LEU A 119 -17.76 -3.45 -0.52
C LEU A 119 -18.27 -4.88 -0.73
N VAL A 120 -19.03 -5.46 0.20
CA VAL A 120 -19.43 -6.87 0.14
C VAL A 120 -20.12 -7.21 -1.19
N ALA A 121 -21.19 -6.48 -1.53
CA ALA A 121 -21.93 -6.74 -2.77
C ALA A 121 -21.10 -6.47 -4.02
N PHE A 122 -20.26 -5.42 -3.98
CA PHE A 122 -19.38 -5.06 -5.08
C PHE A 122 -18.30 -6.12 -5.32
N LEU A 123 -17.63 -6.59 -4.27
CA LEU A 123 -16.58 -7.61 -4.41
C LEU A 123 -17.15 -8.96 -4.85
N ASN A 124 -18.34 -9.34 -4.37
CA ASN A 124 -19.04 -10.54 -4.84
C ASN A 124 -19.37 -10.50 -6.35
N SER A 125 -19.58 -9.32 -6.93
CA SER A 125 -19.83 -9.18 -8.37
C SER A 125 -18.55 -9.09 -9.22
N HIS A 126 -17.36 -9.13 -8.60
CA HIS A 126 -16.07 -9.04 -9.29
C HIS A 126 -15.12 -10.18 -8.84
N PRO A 127 -15.45 -11.46 -9.14
CA PRO A 127 -14.66 -12.61 -8.71
C PRO A 127 -13.27 -12.71 -9.40
N HIS A 128 -13.03 -11.91 -10.44
CA HIS A 128 -11.79 -11.88 -11.22
C HIS A 128 -10.74 -10.89 -10.69
N LEU A 129 -10.93 -10.34 -9.48
CA LEU A 129 -9.97 -9.43 -8.88
C LEU A 129 -8.64 -10.13 -8.58
N ASP A 130 -7.57 -9.62 -9.18
CA ASP A 130 -6.19 -10.06 -8.99
C ASP A 130 -5.55 -9.36 -7.79
N ALA A 131 -5.86 -8.07 -7.59
CA ALA A 131 -5.28 -7.23 -6.55
C ALA A 131 -6.33 -6.40 -5.81
N LEU A 132 -6.27 -6.43 -4.47
CA LEU A 132 -7.18 -5.72 -3.58
C LEU A 132 -6.40 -4.94 -2.51
N ALA A 133 -6.57 -3.63 -2.47
CA ALA A 133 -5.97 -2.75 -1.48
C ALA A 133 -7.04 -2.01 -0.67
N LEU A 134 -7.18 -2.39 0.59
CA LEU A 134 -8.17 -1.86 1.52
C LEU A 134 -7.52 -0.99 2.58
N ARG A 135 -8.15 0.15 2.88
CA ARG A 135 -7.84 0.91 4.10
C ARG A 135 -8.69 0.45 5.29
N ASP A 136 -8.81 1.29 6.32
CA ASP A 136 -9.39 0.94 7.61
C ASP A 136 -10.85 0.45 7.55
N CYS A 137 -11.08 -0.76 8.06
CA CYS A 137 -12.41 -1.39 8.25
C CYS A 137 -13.32 -0.73 9.34
N GLY A 138 -13.08 0.52 9.75
CA GLY A 138 -13.89 1.20 10.78
C GLY A 138 -13.69 0.65 12.22
N ARG A 139 -14.75 0.47 13.00
CA ARG A 139 -14.69 -0.03 14.41
C ARG A 139 -15.42 -1.36 14.65
N SER A 140 -15.76 -2.09 13.59
CA SER A 140 -16.45 -3.38 13.72
C SER A 140 -15.56 -4.41 14.43
N ALA A 141 -16.17 -5.25 15.27
CA ALA A 141 -15.50 -6.37 15.94
C ALA A 141 -15.01 -7.43 14.93
N ALA A 142 -15.76 -7.64 13.85
CA ALA A 142 -15.40 -8.52 12.75
C ALA A 142 -15.42 -7.76 11.42
N CYS A 143 -14.49 -8.10 10.52
CA CYS A 143 -14.47 -7.54 9.18
C CYS A 143 -15.72 -7.99 8.39
N PRO A 144 -16.51 -7.08 7.79
CA PRO A 144 -17.66 -7.44 6.96
C PRO A 144 -17.33 -8.27 5.73
N LEU A 145 -16.07 -8.25 5.28
CA LEU A 145 -15.59 -9.08 4.17
C LEU A 145 -15.29 -10.52 4.59
N ARG A 146 -15.54 -10.87 5.85
CA ARG A 146 -15.37 -12.24 6.32
C ARG A 146 -16.25 -13.19 5.53
N GLY A 147 -15.62 -14.17 4.87
CA GLY A 147 -16.33 -15.19 4.10
C GLY A 147 -16.62 -14.82 2.66
N VAL A 148 -16.22 -13.62 2.20
CA VAL A 148 -16.18 -13.31 0.77
C VAL A 148 -15.08 -14.16 0.13
N GLU A 149 -15.40 -14.82 -0.98
CA GLU A 149 -14.46 -15.69 -1.70
C GLU A 149 -13.68 -14.91 -2.73
N PHE A 150 -12.36 -15.11 -2.75
CA PHE A 150 -11.43 -14.39 -3.61
C PHE A 150 -10.52 -15.38 -4.33
N SER A 151 -11.12 -16.20 -5.21
CA SER A 151 -10.44 -17.33 -5.85
C SER A 151 -9.24 -16.94 -6.72
N ASN A 152 -9.25 -15.75 -7.31
CA ASN A 152 -8.18 -15.25 -8.19
C ASN A 152 -7.25 -14.22 -7.51
N LEU A 153 -7.51 -13.89 -6.25
CA LEU A 153 -6.77 -12.84 -5.58
C LEU A 153 -5.35 -13.31 -5.28
N THR A 154 -4.38 -12.64 -5.91
CA THR A 154 -2.94 -12.92 -5.75
C THR A 154 -2.26 -11.87 -4.89
N ASN A 155 -2.79 -10.64 -4.85
CA ASN A 155 -2.21 -9.52 -4.12
C ASN A 155 -3.24 -8.91 -3.15
N LEU A 156 -2.94 -8.93 -1.84
CA LEU A 156 -3.82 -8.37 -0.82
C LEU A 156 -3.09 -7.36 0.06
N GLN A 157 -3.59 -6.13 0.11
CA GLN A 157 -3.21 -5.14 1.13
C GLN A 157 -4.43 -4.83 1.98
N CYS A 158 -4.37 -5.05 3.29
CA CYS A 158 -5.43 -4.61 4.19
C CYS A 158 -4.94 -4.41 5.64
N PRO A 159 -5.74 -3.81 6.53
CA PRO A 159 -5.45 -3.79 7.95
C PRO A 159 -5.41 -5.21 8.52
N SER A 160 -4.52 -5.49 9.48
CA SER A 160 -4.29 -6.81 10.07
C SER A 160 -5.57 -7.54 10.50
N ARG A 161 -6.54 -6.84 11.10
CA ARG A 161 -7.84 -7.40 11.51
C ARG A 161 -8.71 -7.95 10.36
N CYS A 162 -8.44 -7.55 9.11
CA CYS A 162 -9.26 -7.92 7.96
C CYS A 162 -8.74 -9.21 7.31
N PHE A 163 -7.44 -9.50 7.45
CA PHE A 163 -6.79 -10.67 6.84
C PHE A 163 -7.50 -11.98 7.20
N VAL A 164 -7.80 -12.19 8.48
CA VAL A 164 -8.44 -13.43 8.97
C VAL A 164 -9.77 -13.72 8.25
N GLY A 165 -10.49 -12.69 7.81
CA GLY A 165 -11.77 -12.85 7.12
C GLY A 165 -11.66 -13.05 5.60
N ILE A 166 -10.58 -12.56 4.99
CA ILE A 166 -10.43 -12.43 3.53
C ILE A 166 -9.60 -13.57 2.93
N LEU A 167 -8.76 -14.23 3.74
CA LEU A 167 -7.72 -15.18 3.29
C LEU A 167 -8.26 -16.53 2.76
N ARG A 168 -8.93 -16.50 1.62
CA ARG A 168 -9.34 -17.67 0.84
C ARG A 168 -8.98 -17.46 -0.63
N GLY A 169 -7.70 -17.66 -0.96
CA GLY A 169 -7.18 -17.50 -2.31
C GLY A 169 -5.68 -17.81 -2.43
N PRO A 170 -5.16 -17.94 -3.66
CA PRO A 170 -3.76 -18.24 -3.97
C PRO A 170 -2.87 -16.99 -3.83
N LEU A 171 -2.79 -16.43 -2.62
CA LEU A 171 -2.00 -15.22 -2.39
C LEU A 171 -0.51 -15.46 -2.63
N ILE A 172 0.06 -14.60 -3.47
CA ILE A 172 1.49 -14.54 -3.80
C ILE A 172 2.14 -13.39 -3.03
N ALA A 173 1.43 -12.26 -2.89
CA ALA A 173 1.89 -11.11 -2.12
C ALA A 173 0.84 -10.57 -1.14
N ALA A 174 1.31 -10.18 0.05
CA ALA A 174 0.47 -9.61 1.09
C ALA A 174 1.12 -8.39 1.74
N THR A 175 0.31 -7.37 2.04
CA THR A 175 0.70 -6.21 2.84
C THR A 175 -0.22 -6.09 4.05
N VAL A 176 0.34 -6.39 5.21
CA VAL A 176 -0.34 -6.35 6.52
C VAL A 176 -0.09 -5.00 7.17
N ASN A 177 -1.08 -4.10 7.06
CA ASN A 177 -1.02 -2.80 7.72
C ASN A 177 -1.42 -2.96 9.20
N LEU A 178 -0.65 -2.37 10.12
CA LEU A 178 -1.01 -2.39 11.54
C LEU A 178 -2.28 -1.59 11.76
N SER A 179 -3.22 -2.19 12.47
CA SER A 179 -4.27 -1.42 13.14
C SER A 179 -3.72 -0.87 14.46
N ARG A 180 -4.46 0.05 15.11
CA ARG A 180 -4.06 0.70 16.37
C ARG A 180 -3.74 -0.27 17.53
N MET A 181 -4.00 -1.57 17.37
CA MET A 181 -3.77 -2.62 18.36
C MET A 181 -2.53 -3.45 18.00
N THR A 182 -1.56 -3.46 18.92
CA THR A 182 -0.24 -4.11 18.79
C THR A 182 -0.31 -5.63 18.59
N SER A 183 -1.35 -6.30 19.09
CA SER A 183 -1.43 -7.77 19.11
C SER A 183 -2.05 -8.40 17.86
N MET A 184 -2.49 -7.60 16.87
CA MET A 184 -3.26 -8.13 15.75
C MET A 184 -2.41 -8.55 14.54
N SER A 185 -1.13 -8.16 14.47
CA SER A 185 -0.21 -8.64 13.43
C SER A 185 -0.03 -10.15 13.50
N SER A 186 0.19 -10.71 14.69
CA SER A 186 0.37 -12.15 14.89
C SER A 186 -0.84 -12.98 14.46
N ILE A 187 -2.06 -12.49 14.71
CA ILE A 187 -3.30 -13.16 14.28
C ILE A 187 -3.42 -13.15 12.76
N ALA A 188 -3.16 -12.01 12.12
CA ALA A 188 -3.16 -11.89 10.66
C ALA A 188 -2.12 -12.82 10.01
N LEU A 189 -0.93 -12.89 10.60
CA LEU A 189 0.14 -13.76 10.14
C LEU A 189 -0.26 -15.25 10.27
N ARG A 190 -0.87 -15.67 11.38
CA ARG A 190 -1.36 -17.06 11.52
C ARG A 190 -2.37 -17.47 10.44
N SER A 191 -3.19 -16.54 9.97
CA SER A 191 -4.10 -16.85 8.86
C SER A 191 -3.41 -17.03 7.51
N LEU A 192 -2.15 -16.58 7.35
CA LEU A 192 -1.37 -16.75 6.12
C LEU A 192 -0.70 -18.13 6.01
N SER A 193 -0.72 -18.95 7.07
CA SER A 193 -0.04 -20.26 7.12
C SER A 193 -0.42 -21.25 6.02
N SER A 194 -1.58 -21.07 5.38
CA SER A 194 -2.04 -21.91 4.27
C SER A 194 -1.67 -21.37 2.88
N SER A 195 -1.10 -20.17 2.78
CA SER A 195 -0.83 -19.50 1.50
C SER A 195 0.59 -19.76 0.97
N HIS A 196 0.73 -19.83 -0.35
CA HIS A 196 2.03 -19.89 -1.04
C HIS A 196 2.67 -18.51 -1.18
N LEU A 197 2.75 -17.78 -0.06
CA LEU A 197 3.18 -16.40 -0.07
C LEU A 197 4.67 -16.28 -0.38
N HIS A 198 5.02 -15.51 -1.41
CA HIS A 198 6.40 -15.22 -1.78
C HIS A 198 6.85 -13.84 -1.31
N SER A 199 5.94 -12.89 -1.18
CA SER A 199 6.23 -11.52 -0.77
C SER A 199 5.33 -11.05 0.36
N LEU A 200 5.94 -10.53 1.43
CA LEU A 200 5.23 -10.08 2.61
C LEU A 200 5.76 -8.73 3.06
N THR A 201 4.85 -7.76 3.14
CA THR A 201 5.08 -6.49 3.82
C THR A 201 4.31 -6.48 5.14
N VAL A 202 4.99 -6.23 6.25
CA VAL A 202 4.36 -6.16 7.59
C VAL A 202 4.74 -4.84 8.25
N ASP A 203 3.73 -4.09 8.65
CA ASP A 203 3.94 -3.01 9.59
C ASP A 203 4.17 -3.61 10.99
N TYR A 204 5.11 -3.05 11.76
CA TYR A 204 5.38 -3.49 13.13
C TYR A 204 5.64 -2.30 14.06
N PHE A 205 5.47 -2.50 15.36
CA PHE A 205 5.82 -1.49 16.36
C PHE A 205 7.23 -1.75 16.89
N ASN A 206 7.87 -0.70 17.42
CA ASN A 206 9.21 -0.78 17.96
C ASN A 206 9.43 -1.79 19.10
N ASN A 207 8.36 -2.21 19.78
CA ASN A 207 8.37 -3.18 20.87
C ASN A 207 7.89 -4.58 20.44
N ASP A 208 7.65 -4.81 19.14
CA ASP A 208 7.28 -6.12 18.60
C ASP A 208 8.54 -6.95 18.32
N TYR A 209 9.14 -7.49 19.39
CA TYR A 209 10.37 -8.29 19.32
C TYR A 209 10.20 -9.62 18.59
N ASP A 210 8.97 -10.13 18.54
CA ASP A 210 8.64 -11.44 17.96
C ASP A 210 8.13 -11.33 16.51
N VAL A 211 8.22 -10.15 15.87
CA VAL A 211 7.69 -9.93 14.52
C VAL A 211 8.23 -10.95 13.50
N ILE A 212 9.54 -11.24 13.51
CA ILE A 212 10.12 -12.24 12.60
C ILE A 212 9.67 -13.65 12.98
N LEU A 213 9.59 -13.97 14.27
CA LEU A 213 9.08 -15.28 14.73
C LEU A 213 7.66 -15.53 14.24
N HIS A 214 6.79 -14.51 14.29
CA HIS A 214 5.45 -14.58 13.72
C HIS A 214 5.48 -14.81 12.20
N VAL A 215 6.38 -14.12 11.47
CA VAL A 215 6.55 -14.31 10.01
C VAL A 215 7.04 -15.73 9.69
N ILE A 216 8.04 -16.24 10.41
CA ILE A 216 8.57 -17.61 10.21
C ILE A 216 7.47 -18.66 10.36
N ASN A 217 6.66 -18.54 11.42
CA ASN A 217 5.58 -19.48 11.69
C ASN A 217 4.44 -19.37 10.66
N ALA A 218 4.25 -18.19 10.07
CA ALA A 218 3.22 -17.92 9.09
C ALA A 218 3.62 -18.31 7.66
N THR A 219 4.82 -17.96 7.23
CA THR A 219 5.22 -18.05 5.82
C THR A 219 6.69 -18.49 5.73
N PRO A 220 6.99 -19.77 6.01
CA PRO A 220 8.37 -20.26 6.01
C PRO A 220 9.03 -20.24 4.63
N ASN A 221 8.23 -20.25 3.56
CA ASN A 221 8.69 -20.25 2.16
C ASN A 221 8.80 -18.83 1.55
N LEU A 222 8.87 -17.81 2.41
CA LEU A 222 8.91 -16.42 1.99
C LEU A 222 10.23 -16.09 1.28
N ARG A 223 10.14 -15.40 0.14
CA ARG A 223 11.29 -14.94 -0.65
C ARG A 223 11.62 -13.47 -0.41
N LYS A 224 10.60 -12.64 -0.22
CA LYS A 224 10.74 -11.20 0.02
C LYS A 224 10.03 -10.79 1.31
N LEU A 225 10.78 -10.21 2.23
CA LEU A 225 10.24 -9.69 3.50
C LEU A 225 10.52 -8.19 3.62
N LYS A 226 9.46 -7.41 3.80
CA LYS A 226 9.53 -5.97 4.09
C LYS A 226 8.90 -5.69 5.45
N LEU A 227 9.69 -5.13 6.36
CA LEU A 227 9.22 -4.70 7.69
C LEU A 227 9.17 -3.17 7.74
N ASN A 228 8.02 -2.60 8.09
CA ASN A 228 7.87 -1.15 8.27
C ASN A 228 7.57 -0.80 9.73
N GLU A 229 8.51 -0.15 10.40
CA GLU A 229 8.29 0.36 11.74
C GLU A 229 7.27 1.51 11.73
N LYS A 230 6.27 1.44 12.61
CA LYS A 230 5.29 2.51 12.84
C LYS A 230 5.50 3.16 14.21
N ALA A 231 5.21 4.46 14.27
CA ALA A 231 5.26 5.20 15.52
C ALA A 231 4.12 4.74 16.42
N GLN A 232 4.40 4.49 17.69
CA GLN A 232 3.38 4.12 18.65
C GLN A 232 2.61 5.37 19.11
N PRO A 233 1.26 5.41 19.02
CA PRO A 233 0.49 6.62 19.29
C PRO A 233 0.41 7.03 20.77
N GLN A 234 0.79 6.18 21.72
CA GLN A 234 0.41 6.34 23.14
C GLN A 234 1.55 6.51 24.15
N ARG A 235 2.82 6.53 23.76
CA ARG A 235 3.92 6.67 24.74
C ARG A 235 4.78 7.90 24.47
N ARG A 236 4.47 8.99 25.17
CA ARG A 236 5.27 10.23 25.16
C ARG A 236 6.62 10.09 25.88
N HIS A 237 6.94 8.94 26.50
CA HIS A 237 8.09 8.81 27.40
C HIS A 237 9.02 7.61 27.18
N ASP A 238 8.87 6.83 26.10
CA ASP A 238 9.79 5.71 25.86
C ASP A 238 11.02 6.16 25.05
N GLY A 239 11.82 7.03 25.66
CA GLY A 239 13.19 7.30 25.24
C GLY A 239 14.01 6.01 25.37
N SER A 240 14.52 5.50 24.24
CA SER A 240 15.34 4.28 24.18
C SER A 240 14.61 2.95 24.47
N THR A 241 13.53 2.66 23.77
CA THR A 241 13.10 1.26 23.60
C THR A 241 14.10 0.53 22.68
N ARG A 242 14.77 -0.50 23.21
CA ARG A 242 15.57 -1.45 22.44
C ARG A 242 14.74 -1.92 21.23
N ARG A 243 15.31 -1.91 20.03
CA ARG A 243 14.62 -2.39 18.83
C ARG A 243 14.87 -3.89 18.64
N PRO A 244 13.96 -4.64 17.98
CA PRO A 244 14.14 -6.06 17.73
C PRO A 244 15.45 -6.36 16.99
N TRP A 245 15.78 -5.53 16.00
CA TRP A 245 16.96 -5.65 15.17
C TRP A 245 18.28 -5.21 15.84
N ASN A 246 18.23 -4.66 17.07
CA ASN A 246 19.45 -4.29 17.81
C ASN A 246 20.24 -5.53 18.25
N ASP A 247 19.54 -6.64 18.53
CA ASP A 247 20.13 -7.93 18.84
C ASP A 247 20.53 -8.64 17.53
N LEU A 248 21.74 -8.34 17.07
CA LEU A 248 22.23 -8.85 15.79
C LEU A 248 22.26 -10.37 15.72
N GLN A 249 22.53 -11.04 16.86
CA GLN A 249 22.62 -12.49 16.91
C GLN A 249 21.23 -13.13 16.83
N GLU A 250 20.26 -12.64 17.59
CA GLU A 250 18.89 -13.13 17.51
C GLU A 250 18.24 -12.83 16.17
N TRP A 251 18.46 -11.62 15.64
CA TRP A 251 17.95 -11.22 14.33
C TRP A 251 18.48 -12.12 13.22
N HIS A 252 19.79 -12.37 13.20
CA HIS A 252 20.42 -13.29 12.26
C HIS A 252 19.87 -14.72 12.38
N ARG A 253 19.77 -15.26 13.61
CA ARG A 253 19.19 -16.59 13.86
C ARG A 253 17.76 -16.69 13.35
N SER A 254 16.98 -15.63 13.52
CA SER A 254 15.60 -15.57 13.03
C SER A 254 15.57 -15.55 11.50
N LEU A 255 16.38 -14.72 10.85
CA LEU A 255 16.46 -14.70 9.38
C LEU A 255 16.86 -16.06 8.79
N LEU A 256 17.82 -16.77 9.40
CA LEU A 256 18.21 -18.12 8.96
C LEU A 256 17.07 -19.15 8.93
N ARG A 257 16.00 -18.92 9.70
CA ARG A 257 14.81 -19.78 9.71
C ARG A 257 13.86 -19.53 8.53
N LEU A 258 14.18 -18.57 7.66
CA LEU A 258 13.51 -18.33 6.39
C LEU A 258 14.46 -18.76 5.25
N PRO A 259 14.61 -20.07 4.99
CA PRO A 259 15.67 -20.58 4.11
C PRO A 259 15.57 -20.05 2.67
N PHE A 260 14.38 -19.66 2.23
CA PHE A 260 14.11 -19.12 0.88
C PHE A 260 14.19 -17.60 0.80
N LEU A 261 14.51 -16.90 1.90
CA LEU A 261 14.57 -15.45 1.91
C LEU A 261 15.72 -14.96 1.03
N GLU A 262 15.36 -14.16 0.03
CA GLU A 262 16.23 -13.58 -0.99
C GLU A 262 16.43 -12.08 -0.75
N GLU A 263 15.35 -11.39 -0.40
CA GLU A 263 15.30 -9.94 -0.21
C GLU A 263 14.73 -9.59 1.17
N PHE A 264 15.49 -8.81 1.94
CA PHE A 264 15.05 -8.29 3.23
C PHE A 264 15.07 -6.75 3.23
N MET A 265 13.92 -6.13 3.49
CA MET A 265 13.78 -4.69 3.51
C MET A 265 13.30 -4.23 4.89
N LEU A 266 14.00 -3.26 5.48
CA LEU A 266 13.63 -2.70 6.78
C LEU A 266 13.47 -1.18 6.66
N ARG A 267 12.25 -0.71 6.91
CA ARG A 267 11.99 0.70 7.17
C ARG A 267 11.93 0.93 8.67
N THR A 268 12.81 1.76 9.20
CA THR A 268 12.88 2.09 10.64
C THR A 268 12.81 3.60 10.86
N LEU A 269 12.29 4.00 12.03
CA LEU A 269 12.13 5.41 12.42
C LEU A 269 13.41 6.02 13.02
N ILE A 270 14.42 5.19 13.27
CA ILE A 270 15.73 5.59 13.81
C ILE A 270 16.84 5.07 12.90
N SER A 271 18.06 5.56 13.10
CA SER A 271 19.22 4.99 12.41
C SER A 271 19.56 3.61 12.99
N VAL A 272 19.92 2.65 12.12
CA VAL A 272 20.50 1.37 12.53
C VAL A 272 21.96 1.51 12.98
N CYS A 273 22.61 2.59 12.56
CA CYS A 273 23.98 2.91 12.97
C CYS A 273 24.01 3.44 14.39
N THR A 274 25.03 3.05 15.14
CA THR A 274 25.35 3.63 16.45
C THR A 274 26.78 4.17 16.42
N GLY A 275 27.21 4.89 17.45
CA GLY A 275 28.57 5.44 17.50
C GLY A 275 29.68 4.39 17.33
N ASN A 276 29.40 3.13 17.67
CA ASN A 276 30.35 2.02 17.59
C ASN A 276 30.01 1.01 16.47
N ARG A 277 28.99 1.27 15.65
CA ARG A 277 28.50 0.31 14.67
C ARG A 277 28.09 1.01 13.38
N THR A 278 28.75 0.65 12.30
CA THR A 278 28.40 1.14 10.96
C THR A 278 27.22 0.34 10.39
N GLU A 279 26.61 0.87 9.34
CA GLU A 279 25.57 0.17 8.60
C GLU A 279 26.07 -1.15 7.98
N LEU A 280 27.32 -1.17 7.50
CA LEU A 280 27.95 -2.37 6.95
C LEU A 280 28.07 -3.46 8.02
N ASP A 281 28.42 -3.10 9.25
CA ASP A 281 28.53 -4.05 10.37
C ASP A 281 27.16 -4.68 10.67
N VAL A 282 26.09 -3.88 10.66
CA VAL A 282 24.70 -4.36 10.85
C VAL A 282 24.30 -5.32 9.74
N VAL A 283 24.43 -4.91 8.48
CA VAL A 283 24.05 -5.71 7.31
C VAL A 283 24.83 -7.01 7.25
N THR A 284 26.14 -6.95 7.45
CA THR A 284 27.01 -8.12 7.46
C THR A 284 26.64 -9.07 8.61
N ALA A 285 26.36 -8.54 9.80
CA ALA A 285 25.95 -9.35 10.93
C ALA A 285 24.58 -10.01 10.73
N TRP A 286 23.61 -9.35 10.11
CA TRP A 286 22.32 -9.98 9.79
C TRP A 286 22.46 -11.09 8.76
N ALA A 287 23.30 -10.90 7.74
CA ALA A 287 23.48 -11.88 6.67
C ALA A 287 24.42 -13.05 7.04
N ARG A 288 25.45 -12.80 7.84
CA ARG A 288 26.53 -13.76 8.14
C ARG A 288 26.66 -14.14 9.63
N GLY A 289 25.98 -13.42 10.52
CA GLY A 289 26.13 -13.53 11.97
C GLY A 289 27.34 -12.77 12.52
N THR A 290 27.43 -12.68 13.84
CA THR A 290 28.48 -11.93 14.56
C THR A 290 29.66 -12.79 15.04
N GLY A 291 29.55 -14.12 14.97
CA GLY A 291 30.56 -15.05 15.47
C GLY A 291 31.40 -15.70 14.36
N ARG A 292 32.61 -16.15 14.70
CA ARG A 292 33.52 -16.83 13.74
C ARG A 292 32.96 -18.11 13.11
N ARG A 293 32.00 -18.75 13.79
CA ARG A 293 31.34 -20.00 13.36
C ARG A 293 29.90 -19.78 12.93
N ALA A 294 29.51 -18.54 12.65
CA ALA A 294 28.15 -18.26 12.22
C ALA A 294 27.92 -18.76 10.79
N THR A 295 26.77 -19.39 10.58
CA THR A 295 26.36 -19.91 9.28
C THR A 295 25.81 -18.75 8.45
N PRO A 296 26.36 -18.44 7.27
CA PRO A 296 25.81 -17.40 6.42
C PRO A 296 24.44 -17.81 5.88
N HIS A 297 23.56 -16.83 5.71
CA HIS A 297 22.29 -17.07 5.03
C HIS A 297 22.55 -17.44 3.56
N SER A 298 21.98 -18.57 3.13
CA SER A 298 22.25 -19.16 1.81
C SER A 298 21.74 -18.27 0.68
N ASN A 299 20.44 -17.96 0.69
CA ASN A 299 19.74 -17.31 -0.41
C ASN A 299 19.65 -15.78 -0.32
N LEU A 300 19.85 -15.19 0.87
CA LEU A 300 19.76 -13.75 1.07
C LEU A 300 20.87 -13.05 0.28
N TYR A 301 20.47 -12.25 -0.72
CA TYR A 301 21.39 -11.53 -1.60
C TYR A 301 21.14 -10.02 -1.61
N HIS A 302 19.99 -9.55 -1.12
CA HIS A 302 19.65 -8.13 -1.08
C HIS A 302 19.10 -7.73 0.29
N ILE A 303 19.67 -6.65 0.84
CA ILE A 303 19.15 -5.98 2.04
C ILE A 303 18.93 -4.50 1.70
N ALA A 304 17.72 -3.99 1.96
CA ALA A 304 17.40 -2.57 1.83
C ALA A 304 17.07 -1.96 3.19
N LEU A 305 17.59 -0.77 3.45
CA LEU A 305 17.36 -0.03 4.69
C LEU A 305 16.79 1.34 4.37
N MET A 306 15.62 1.66 4.92
CA MET A 306 15.02 2.99 4.86
C MET A 306 14.95 3.55 6.28
N GLN A 307 15.82 4.48 6.61
CA GLN A 307 16.04 4.93 7.99
C GLN A 307 16.09 6.44 8.10
N ARG A 308 15.93 6.98 9.31
CA ARG A 308 15.99 8.43 9.52
C ARG A 308 17.41 8.95 9.34
N HIS A 309 17.60 9.98 8.50
CA HIS A 309 18.90 10.61 8.30
C HIS A 309 19.22 11.58 9.45
N LEU A 310 20.31 11.33 10.19
CA LEU A 310 20.67 12.09 11.40
C LEU A 310 21.27 13.48 11.13
N GLY A 311 21.56 13.84 9.88
CA GLY A 311 22.15 15.12 9.50
C GLY A 311 21.44 15.85 8.36
N GLY A 312 20.17 15.54 8.10
CA GLY A 312 19.41 16.10 6.98
C GLY A 312 18.82 17.47 7.29
N ALA A 313 18.68 18.30 6.25
CA ALA A 313 17.89 19.53 6.33
C ALA A 313 16.46 19.21 6.82
N PRO A 314 15.83 20.08 7.61
CA PRO A 314 14.47 19.88 8.08
C PRO A 314 13.52 19.64 6.89
N GLY A 315 13.04 18.41 6.72
CA GLY A 315 12.17 17.99 5.61
C GLY A 315 12.67 16.77 4.82
N LEU A 316 13.99 16.55 4.72
CA LEU A 316 14.58 15.33 4.16
C LEU A 316 14.77 14.31 5.27
N GLN A 317 13.72 13.54 5.55
CA GLN A 317 13.67 12.78 6.80
C GLN A 317 14.24 11.37 6.69
N GLN A 318 14.43 10.81 5.50
CA GLN A 318 14.84 9.41 5.35
C GLN A 318 15.93 9.19 4.30
N GLN A 319 16.75 8.18 4.53
CA GLN A 319 17.80 7.68 3.68
C GLN A 319 17.46 6.24 3.32
N LEU A 320 17.46 5.94 2.02
CA LEU A 320 17.32 4.59 1.48
C LEU A 320 18.69 4.11 1.00
N SER A 321 19.12 2.96 1.50
CA SER A 321 20.36 2.30 1.09
C SER A 321 20.07 0.86 0.64
N HIS A 322 20.74 0.45 -0.43
CA HIS A 322 20.65 -0.90 -0.97
C HIS A 322 22.01 -1.60 -0.85
N TRP A 323 21.98 -2.80 -0.28
CA TRP A 323 23.13 -3.66 -0.08
C TRP A 323 22.94 -4.95 -0.86
N PHE A 324 23.94 -5.31 -1.66
CA PHE A 324 23.91 -6.53 -2.45
C PHE A 324 25.09 -7.43 -2.10
N LYS A 325 24.83 -8.74 -2.11
CA LYS A 325 25.82 -9.80 -1.96
C LYS A 325 26.48 -10.05 -3.32
N HIS A 326 27.76 -9.73 -3.43
CA HIS A 326 28.57 -10.01 -4.62
C HIS A 326 29.05 -11.47 -4.66
N GLU A 327 29.65 -11.86 -5.78
CA GLU A 327 30.43 -13.08 -5.92
C GLU A 327 31.46 -13.15 -4.78
N ARG A 328 31.62 -14.32 -4.13
CA ARG A 328 32.35 -14.52 -2.84
C ARG A 328 31.60 -14.07 -1.57
N GLY A 329 30.34 -13.69 -1.72
CA GLY A 329 29.43 -13.40 -0.61
C GLY A 329 29.66 -12.05 0.07
N VAL A 330 30.54 -11.19 -0.46
CA VAL A 330 30.87 -9.88 0.12
C VAL A 330 29.69 -8.93 -0.04
N TRP A 331 29.29 -8.25 1.03
CA TRP A 331 28.21 -7.28 0.99
C TRP A 331 28.75 -5.89 0.68
N ALA A 332 28.18 -5.23 -0.33
CA ALA A 332 28.53 -3.87 -0.67
C ALA A 332 27.28 -3.01 -0.85
N ARG A 333 27.41 -1.72 -0.50
CA ARG A 333 26.37 -0.72 -0.70
C ARG A 333 26.44 -0.22 -2.14
N VAL A 334 25.38 -0.45 -2.90
CA VAL A 334 25.33 -0.07 -4.32
C VAL A 334 24.73 1.33 -4.49
N THR A 335 23.67 1.64 -3.74
CA THR A 335 23.00 2.94 -3.84
C THR A 335 22.70 3.53 -2.47
N THR A 336 22.61 4.85 -2.43
CA THR A 336 22.17 5.62 -1.27
C THR A 336 21.45 6.84 -1.78
N VAL A 337 20.15 6.96 -1.48
CA VAL A 337 19.29 8.00 -2.00
C VAL A 337 18.50 8.63 -0.85
N ALA A 338 18.40 9.95 -0.82
CA ALA A 338 17.49 10.64 0.09
C ALA A 338 16.06 10.43 -0.40
N VAL A 339 15.17 10.00 0.49
CA VAL A 339 13.78 9.67 0.17
C VAL A 339 12.81 10.47 1.02
N GLY A 340 11.67 10.81 0.44
CA GLY A 340 10.59 11.53 1.09
C GLY A 340 9.84 10.67 2.11
N PRO A 341 9.04 11.30 3.00
CA PRO A 341 8.29 10.59 4.04
C PRO A 341 7.20 9.67 3.46
N SER A 342 6.69 9.98 2.27
CA SER A 342 5.70 9.17 1.55
C SER A 342 6.31 8.00 0.79
N ASP A 343 7.64 7.96 0.63
CA ASP A 343 8.28 6.92 -0.14
C ASP A 343 8.13 5.56 0.56
N SER A 344 8.11 4.52 -0.26
CA SER A 344 8.05 3.15 0.18
C SER A 344 8.96 2.35 -0.74
N PHE A 345 9.47 1.20 -0.28
CA PHE A 345 10.23 0.33 -1.17
C PHE A 345 9.33 -0.08 -2.36
N THR A 346 9.73 0.31 -3.56
CA THR A 346 9.20 -0.19 -4.84
C THR A 346 9.89 -1.52 -5.11
N MET A 347 9.12 -2.61 -5.21
CA MET A 347 9.64 -3.92 -5.57
C MET A 347 9.76 -4.08 -7.08
#